data_AF-A0AAN5I9N8-F1
#
_entry.id   AF-A0AAN5I9N8-F1
#
_cell.length_a   1.000
_cell.length_b   1.000
_cell.length_c   1.000
_cell.angle_alpha   90.00
_cell.angle_beta   90.00
_cell.angle_gamma   90.00
#
_symmetry.space_group_name_H-M   'P 1'
#
loop_
_entity.id
_entity.type
_entity.pdbx_description
1 polymer ?
#
loop_
_entity_poly.entity_id
_entity_poly.type
_entity_poly.pdbx_seq_one_letter_code
_entity_poly.pdbx_strand_id
1 'polypeptide(L)'
;MPTLGPMAQDPYAIVEILRSIWSDHFMSIQDPQSVPVDFREELYKEGVKYRIGFFKSDGYVEPLPGNQRVIGEAVEMLRAKGHELIPFSLGNIVHETARGIFGTVYADGGARAAEILRDEPLSPLMEPLRAFASMHNWTKDLGRRRTRPHSRTTKQRDGWKGKSRRHAEWAFTNIEMLLTEFGRSSSLRATRRPSIQ
;
A
#
# COMPACT_ATOMS: atom_id res chain seq x y z
N MET A 1 11.48 -2.78 6.93
CA MET A 1 12.33 -1.62 7.25
C MET A 1 11.67 -0.39 6.65
N PRO A 2 11.34 0.63 7.45
CA PRO A 2 10.91 1.91 6.89
C PRO A 2 12.09 2.50 6.10
N THR A 3 11.80 3.04 4.92
CA THR A 3 12.79 3.78 4.12
C THR A 3 12.49 5.27 4.27
N LEU A 4 13.49 6.05 4.68
CA LEU A 4 13.41 7.50 4.74
C LEU A 4 13.91 8.08 3.41
N GLY A 5 13.21 9.07 2.87
CA GLY A 5 13.59 9.73 1.62
C GLY A 5 13.26 11.23 1.65
N PRO A 6 14.08 12.08 1.04
CA PRO A 6 13.82 13.51 0.97
C PRO A 6 12.63 13.81 0.06
N MET A 7 11.88 14.86 0.41
CA MET A 7 10.81 15.43 -0.41
C MET A 7 11.13 16.89 -0.69
N ALA A 8 11.13 17.29 -1.96
CA ALA A 8 11.31 18.68 -2.37
C ALA A 8 10.43 18.98 -3.60
N GLN A 9 10.16 20.27 -3.83
CA GLN A 9 9.44 20.74 -5.01
C GLN A 9 10.29 20.59 -6.29
N ASP A 10 11.61 20.72 -6.15
CA ASP A 10 12.57 20.60 -7.23
C ASP A 10 13.29 19.25 -7.15
N PRO A 11 13.27 18.41 -8.20
CA PRO A 11 14.06 17.19 -8.24
C PRO A 11 15.57 17.43 -8.06
N TYR A 12 16.12 18.58 -8.44
CA TYR A 12 17.55 18.85 -8.24
C TYR A 12 17.90 19.02 -6.76
N ALA A 13 17.00 19.59 -5.94
CA ALA A 13 17.19 19.68 -4.50
C ALA A 13 17.24 18.29 -3.84
N ILE A 14 16.44 17.33 -4.33
CA ILE A 14 16.51 15.92 -3.89
C ILE A 14 17.89 15.34 -4.17
N VAL A 15 18.44 15.61 -5.36
CA VAL A 15 19.76 15.12 -5.77
C VAL A 15 20.87 15.68 -4.88
N GLU A 16 20.86 16.97 -4.57
CA GLU A 16 21.85 17.59 -3.68
C GLU A 16 21.80 17.03 -2.25
N ILE A 17 20.60 16.76 -1.73
CA ILE A 17 20.44 16.10 -0.43
C ILE A 17 21.03 14.68 -0.48
N LEU A 18 20.72 13.90 -1.53
CA LEU A 18 21.23 12.54 -1.68
C LEU A 18 22.75 12.51 -1.86
N ARG A 19 23.32 13.46 -2.61
CA ARG A 19 24.78 13.66 -2.74
C ARG A 19 25.44 13.89 -1.39
N SER A 20 24.85 14.75 -0.57
CA SER A 20 25.38 15.10 0.76
C SER A 20 25.26 13.93 1.75
N ILE A 21 24.20 13.14 1.67
CA ILE A 21 23.97 12.00 2.57
C ILE A 21 24.86 10.80 2.18
N TRP A 22 25.09 10.60 0.89
CA TRP A 22 25.92 9.52 0.35
C TRP A 22 27.32 10.00 -0.07
N SER A 23 27.91 10.95 0.65
CA SER A 23 29.33 11.32 0.50
C SER A 23 30.19 10.59 1.53
N ASP A 24 31.37 10.13 1.12
CA ASP A 24 32.40 9.59 2.01
C ASP A 24 31.91 8.49 2.97
N HIS A 25 31.01 7.63 2.49
CA HIS A 25 30.35 6.59 3.27
C HIS A 25 29.66 7.08 4.54
N PHE A 26 29.24 8.35 4.60
CA PHE A 26 28.66 8.99 5.79
C PHE A 26 27.58 8.13 6.46
N MET A 27 26.61 7.61 5.70
CA MET A 27 25.56 6.76 6.26
C MET A 27 26.09 5.48 6.92
N SER A 28 27.14 4.86 6.37
CA SER A 28 27.68 3.60 6.88
C SER A 28 28.58 3.79 8.10
N ILE A 29 29.17 4.98 8.23
CA ILE A 29 29.88 5.40 9.44
C ILE A 29 28.90 5.59 10.61
N GLN A 30 27.71 6.14 10.33
CA GLN A 30 26.67 6.37 11.34
C GLN A 30 25.86 5.11 11.67
N ASP A 31 25.58 4.28 10.67
CA ASP A 31 24.82 3.03 10.81
C ASP A 31 25.59 1.85 10.18
N PRO A 32 26.15 0.93 11.00
CA PRO A 32 26.85 -0.25 10.50
C PRO A 32 25.99 -1.21 9.68
N GLN A 33 24.64 -1.12 9.74
CA GLN A 33 23.75 -1.92 8.91
C GLN A 33 23.53 -1.31 7.51
N SER A 34 23.92 -0.05 7.31
CA SER A 34 23.87 0.58 5.99
C SER A 34 24.95 -0.01 5.08
N VAL A 35 24.61 -0.18 3.81
CA VAL A 35 25.59 -0.60 2.80
C VAL A 35 26.51 0.60 2.49
N PRO A 36 27.84 0.42 2.45
CA PRO A 36 28.78 1.48 2.11
C PRO A 36 28.73 1.78 0.61
N VAL A 37 27.81 2.66 0.24
CA VAL A 37 27.65 3.17 -1.11
C VAL A 37 27.67 4.69 -1.10
N ASP A 38 28.41 5.25 -2.06
CA ASP A 38 28.45 6.69 -2.29
C ASP A 38 27.57 7.08 -3.48
N PHE A 39 27.30 8.38 -3.61
CA PHE A 39 26.60 8.94 -4.74
C PHE A 39 27.42 8.80 -6.02
N ARG A 40 26.91 8.01 -6.97
CA ARG A 40 27.58 7.71 -8.24
C ARG A 40 27.23 8.73 -9.31
N GLU A 41 28.02 9.79 -9.39
CA GLU A 41 27.86 10.87 -10.37
C GLU A 41 27.86 10.37 -11.82
N GLU A 42 28.66 9.35 -12.10
CA GLU A 42 28.76 8.73 -13.42
C GLU A 42 27.43 8.13 -13.89
N LEU A 43 26.58 7.67 -12.98
CA LEU A 43 25.26 7.13 -13.30
C LEU A 43 24.18 8.22 -13.40
N TYR A 44 24.39 9.37 -12.76
CA TYR A 44 23.46 10.49 -12.80
C TYR A 44 23.60 11.33 -14.09
N LYS A 45 24.76 11.27 -14.76
CA LYS A 45 25.03 12.03 -15.99
C LYS A 45 23.95 11.81 -17.06
N GLU A 46 23.56 12.91 -17.69
CA GLU A 46 22.59 12.92 -18.79
C GLU A 46 23.20 12.35 -20.08
N GLY A 47 22.33 12.01 -21.04
CA GLY A 47 22.72 11.64 -22.40
C GLY A 47 22.53 10.16 -22.76
N VAL A 48 22.28 9.30 -21.78
CA VAL A 48 22.00 7.87 -22.02
C VAL A 48 20.54 7.67 -22.45
N LYS A 49 20.33 6.87 -23.50
CA LYS A 49 18.99 6.43 -23.91
C LYS A 49 18.57 5.21 -23.09
N TYR A 50 17.60 5.40 -22.22
CA TYR A 50 17.06 4.33 -21.37
C TYR A 50 16.00 3.48 -22.06
N ARG A 51 15.94 2.22 -21.62
CA ARG A 51 14.85 1.29 -21.88
C ARG A 51 13.96 1.23 -20.65
N ILE A 52 12.79 1.84 -20.73
CA ILE A 52 11.91 2.14 -19.59
C ILE A 52 10.67 1.25 -19.67
N GLY A 53 10.46 0.43 -18.65
CA GLY A 53 9.22 -0.31 -18.46
C GLY A 53 8.13 0.58 -17.88
N PHE A 54 6.90 0.51 -18.42
CA PHE A 54 5.76 1.24 -17.86
C PHE A 54 4.52 0.36 -17.77
N PHE A 55 3.65 0.66 -16.80
CA PHE A 55 2.35 0.01 -16.62
C PHE A 55 1.29 1.07 -16.32
N LYS A 56 0.07 0.89 -16.82
CA LYS A 56 -1.07 1.80 -16.52
C LYS A 56 -1.89 1.36 -15.32
N SER A 57 -1.89 0.06 -15.04
CA SER A 57 -2.58 -0.58 -13.92
C SER A 57 -1.70 -1.71 -13.39
N ASP A 58 -1.69 -1.86 -12.08
CA ASP A 58 -1.01 -2.95 -11.38
C ASP A 58 -1.89 -4.21 -11.29
N GLY A 59 -3.16 -4.13 -11.71
CA GLY A 59 -4.14 -5.21 -11.63
C GLY A 59 -4.68 -5.50 -10.22
N TYR A 60 -4.25 -4.73 -9.21
CA TYR A 60 -4.65 -4.87 -7.81
C TYR A 60 -5.56 -3.72 -7.37
N VAL A 61 -5.19 -2.48 -7.65
CA VAL A 61 -6.03 -1.30 -7.45
C VAL A 61 -6.39 -0.72 -8.81
N GLU A 62 -7.69 -0.50 -9.05
CA GLU A 62 -8.13 0.13 -10.29
C GLU A 62 -7.68 1.60 -10.31
N PRO A 63 -6.82 2.02 -11.25
CA PRO A 63 -6.30 3.37 -11.26
C PRO A 63 -7.32 4.34 -11.84
N LEU A 64 -7.41 5.52 -11.24
CA LEU A 64 -8.28 6.60 -11.74
C LEU A 64 -7.91 6.97 -13.19
N PRO A 65 -8.90 7.37 -14.02
CA PRO A 65 -8.65 7.75 -15.42
C PRO A 65 -7.58 8.84 -15.58
N GLY A 66 -7.51 9.78 -14.63
CA GLY A 66 -6.48 10.83 -14.60
C GLY A 66 -5.06 10.26 -14.50
N ASN A 67 -4.84 9.26 -13.65
CA ASN A 67 -3.53 8.62 -13.47
C ASN A 67 -3.11 7.89 -14.76
N GLN A 68 -4.06 7.17 -15.39
CA GLN A 68 -3.80 6.48 -16.65
C GLN A 68 -3.44 7.46 -17.79
N ARG A 69 -4.08 8.64 -17.81
CA ARG A 69 -3.79 9.70 -18.78
C ARG A 69 -2.37 10.25 -18.60
N VAL A 70 -1.99 10.61 -17.37
CA VAL A 70 -0.66 11.16 -17.06
C VAL A 70 0.45 10.19 -17.45
N ILE A 71 0.27 8.88 -17.20
CA ILE A 71 1.22 7.85 -17.63
C ILE A 71 1.33 7.83 -19.16
N GLY A 72 0.21 7.96 -19.89
CA GLY A 72 0.22 8.05 -21.35
C GLY A 72 1.01 9.26 -21.86
N GLU A 73 0.75 10.45 -21.30
CA GLU A 73 1.46 11.69 -21.66
C GLU A 73 2.98 11.57 -21.39
N ALA A 74 3.37 11.01 -20.24
CA ALA A 74 4.77 10.79 -19.90
C ALA A 74 5.46 9.82 -20.88
N VAL A 75 4.79 8.73 -21.27
CA VAL A 75 5.31 7.76 -22.24
C VAL A 75 5.57 8.42 -23.59
N GLU A 76 4.64 9.24 -24.09
CA GLU A 76 4.82 9.94 -25.36
C GLU A 76 5.96 10.97 -25.30
N MET A 77 6.06 11.74 -24.21
CA MET A 77 7.18 12.68 -24.01
C MET A 77 8.54 11.97 -23.97
N LEU A 78 8.63 10.81 -23.31
CA LEU A 78 9.87 10.04 -23.22
C LEU A 78 10.23 9.38 -24.57
N ARG A 79 9.23 8.90 -25.33
CA ARG A 79 9.44 8.40 -26.71
C ARG A 79 9.94 9.50 -27.62
N ALA A 80 9.35 10.70 -27.55
CA ALA A 80 9.79 11.84 -28.35
C ALA A 80 11.24 12.25 -28.05
N LYS A 81 11.71 12.07 -26.81
CA LYS A 81 13.11 12.25 -26.42
C LYS A 81 14.04 11.10 -26.86
N GLY A 82 13.53 10.07 -27.53
CA GLY A 82 14.28 8.94 -28.07
C GLY A 82 14.55 7.81 -27.07
N HIS A 83 13.77 7.70 -26.00
CA HIS A 83 13.81 6.56 -25.08
C HIS A 83 12.97 5.39 -25.62
N GLU A 84 13.35 4.16 -25.25
CA GLU A 84 12.57 2.96 -25.58
C GLU A 84 11.58 2.67 -24.47
N LEU A 85 10.27 2.67 -24.76
CA LEU A 85 9.20 2.51 -23.78
C LEU A 85 8.50 1.17 -23.98
N ILE A 86 8.65 0.26 -23.02
CA ILE A 86 8.14 -1.11 -23.10
C ILE A 86 6.95 -1.28 -22.14
N PRO A 87 5.76 -1.66 -22.63
CA PRO A 87 4.67 -2.05 -21.76
C PRO A 87 5.07 -3.26 -20.91
N PHE A 88 4.94 -3.14 -19.60
CA PHE A 88 5.25 -4.18 -18.63
C PHE A 88 4.02 -4.51 -17.79
N SER A 89 3.88 -5.77 -17.38
CA SER A 89 2.81 -6.22 -16.49
C SER A 89 3.40 -6.86 -15.24
N LEU A 90 2.91 -6.43 -14.09
CA LEU A 90 3.35 -6.95 -12.79
C LEU A 90 2.76 -8.35 -12.49
N GLY A 91 1.70 -8.77 -13.19
CA GLY A 91 1.06 -10.07 -12.97
C GLY A 91 0.57 -10.24 -11.53
N ASN A 92 0.74 -11.44 -10.95
CA ASN A 92 0.29 -11.74 -9.59
C ASN A 92 1.23 -11.21 -8.48
N ILE A 93 2.38 -10.62 -8.83
CA ILE A 93 3.38 -10.21 -7.82
C ILE A 93 2.80 -9.16 -6.86
N VAL A 94 1.91 -8.30 -7.34
CA VAL A 94 1.31 -7.22 -6.55
C VAL A 94 0.45 -7.79 -5.44
N HIS A 95 -0.34 -8.82 -5.74
CA HIS A 95 -1.19 -9.48 -4.74
C HIS A 95 -0.35 -10.18 -3.66
N GLU A 96 0.68 -10.93 -4.05
CA GLU A 96 1.58 -11.59 -3.10
C GLU A 96 2.38 -10.59 -2.27
N THR A 97 2.80 -9.49 -2.88
CA THR A 97 3.53 -8.41 -2.20
C THR A 97 2.63 -7.70 -1.19
N ALA A 98 1.40 -7.34 -1.58
CA ALA A 98 0.43 -6.74 -0.67
C ALA A 98 0.16 -7.67 0.53
N ARG A 99 -0.06 -8.96 0.27
CA ARG A 99 -0.22 -9.97 1.32
C ARG A 99 1.00 -10.04 2.23
N GLY A 100 2.21 -10.03 1.67
CA GLY A 100 3.47 -10.07 2.42
C GLY A 100 3.66 -8.82 3.29
N ILE A 101 3.36 -7.63 2.75
CA ILE A 101 3.44 -6.37 3.49
C ILE A 101 2.46 -6.39 4.66
N PHE A 102 1.18 -6.69 4.44
CA PHE A 102 0.19 -6.73 5.51
C PHE A 102 0.50 -7.83 6.54
N GLY A 103 0.98 -8.99 6.10
CA GLY A 103 1.42 -10.06 6.99
C GLY A 103 2.62 -9.68 7.86
N THR A 104 3.54 -8.85 7.33
CA THR A 104 4.73 -8.39 8.06
C THR A 104 4.39 -7.23 9.00
N VAL A 105 3.62 -6.25 8.54
CA VAL A 105 3.22 -5.07 9.34
C VAL A 105 2.32 -5.47 10.51
N TYR A 106 1.47 -6.48 10.34
CA TYR A 106 0.59 -7.00 11.38
C TYR A 106 1.01 -8.40 11.87
N ALA A 107 2.32 -8.69 11.87
CA ALA A 107 2.84 -9.99 12.28
C ALA A 107 2.49 -10.35 13.75
N ASP A 108 2.33 -9.34 14.61
CA ASP A 108 1.90 -9.43 16.00
C ASP A 108 0.36 -9.43 16.18
N GLY A 109 -0.39 -9.49 15.07
CA GLY A 109 -1.84 -9.37 15.07
C GLY A 109 -2.35 -7.94 15.28
N GLY A 110 -1.49 -6.92 15.23
CA GLY A 110 -1.84 -5.52 15.44
C GLY A 110 -1.82 -5.07 16.90
N ALA A 111 -1.20 -5.85 17.80
CA ALA A 111 -1.08 -5.50 19.21
C ALA A 111 -0.34 -4.18 19.42
N ARG A 112 0.80 -4.00 18.73
CA ARG A 112 1.58 -2.76 18.78
C ARG A 112 0.81 -1.58 18.20
N ALA A 113 0.07 -1.78 17.11
CA ALA A 113 -0.77 -0.74 16.53
C ALA A 113 -1.90 -0.33 17.50
N ALA A 114 -2.53 -1.29 18.19
CA ALA A 114 -3.58 -1.01 19.18
C ALA A 114 -3.04 -0.26 20.40
N GLU A 115 -1.80 -0.52 20.80
CA GLU A 115 -1.12 0.21 21.87
C GLU A 115 -0.86 1.67 21.48
N ILE A 116 -0.25 1.90 20.31
CA ILE A 116 0.08 3.24 19.80
C ILE A 116 -1.19 4.08 19.63
N LEU A 117 -2.26 3.49 19.09
CA LEU A 117 -3.49 4.21 18.76
C LEU A 117 -4.49 4.35 19.92
N ARG A 118 -4.17 3.84 21.12
CA ARG A 118 -5.13 3.75 22.24
C ARG A 118 -5.75 5.10 22.59
N ASP A 119 -4.89 6.10 22.77
CA ASP A 119 -5.26 7.42 23.26
C ASP A 119 -5.12 8.51 22.18
N GLU A 120 -4.93 8.10 20.92
CA GLU A 120 -4.77 9.03 19.80
C GLU A 120 -6.13 9.65 19.40
N PRO A 121 -6.22 10.98 19.23
CA PRO A 121 -7.41 11.64 18.70
C PRO A 121 -7.52 11.36 17.19
N LEU A 122 -8.20 10.26 16.84
CA LEU A 122 -8.38 9.82 15.46
C LEU A 122 -9.54 10.53 14.78
N SER A 123 -9.40 10.78 13.47
CA SER A 123 -10.54 11.16 12.63
C SER A 123 -11.52 9.98 12.51
N PRO A 124 -12.81 10.23 12.23
CA PRO A 124 -13.81 9.16 12.08
C PRO A 124 -13.45 8.09 11.05
N LEU A 125 -12.68 8.45 10.01
CA LEU A 125 -12.20 7.51 8.99
C LEU A 125 -11.14 6.52 9.52
N MET A 126 -10.43 6.89 10.59
CA MET A 126 -9.35 6.10 11.17
C MET A 126 -9.78 5.31 12.42
N GLU A 127 -10.91 5.64 13.04
CA GLU A 127 -11.48 4.88 14.17
C GLU A 127 -11.68 3.38 13.87
N PRO A 128 -12.19 3.00 12.68
CA PRO A 128 -12.18 1.61 12.21
C PRO A 128 -10.87 0.85 12.40
N LEU A 129 -9.74 1.50 12.11
CA LEU A 129 -8.43 0.89 12.17
C LEU A 129 -8.06 0.54 13.62
N ARG A 130 -8.34 1.44 14.57
CA ARG A 130 -8.12 1.20 16.01
C ARG A 130 -9.00 0.07 16.52
N ALA A 131 -10.27 0.05 16.12
CA ALA A 131 -11.19 -1.03 16.49
C ALA A 131 -10.66 -2.37 15.95
N PHE A 132 -10.26 -2.43 14.68
CA PHE A 132 -9.69 -3.64 14.08
C PHE A 132 -8.39 -4.07 14.76
N ALA A 133 -7.47 -3.15 15.05
CA ALA A 133 -6.21 -3.46 15.71
C ALA A 133 -6.45 -4.08 17.11
N SER A 134 -7.36 -3.50 17.90
CA SER A 134 -7.67 -3.94 19.27
C SER A 134 -8.50 -5.22 19.38
N MET A 135 -9.08 -5.73 18.28
CA MET A 135 -9.77 -7.02 18.29
C MET A 135 -8.82 -8.18 18.62
N HIS A 136 -9.27 -9.09 19.46
CA HIS A 136 -8.55 -10.33 19.77
C HIS A 136 -8.34 -11.19 18.51
N ASN A 137 -7.21 -11.90 18.44
CA ASN A 137 -6.81 -12.66 17.26
C ASN A 137 -7.81 -13.75 16.84
N TRP A 138 -8.49 -14.39 17.79
CA TRP A 138 -9.50 -15.40 17.50
C TRP A 138 -10.73 -14.78 16.78
N THR A 139 -11.11 -13.55 17.11
CA THR A 139 -12.21 -12.81 16.45
C THR A 139 -11.85 -12.52 14.99
N LYS A 140 -10.60 -12.10 14.74
CA LYS A 140 -10.06 -11.89 13.40
C LYS A 140 -10.03 -13.20 12.59
N ASP A 141 -9.59 -14.30 13.21
CA ASP A 141 -9.56 -15.62 12.55
C ASP A 141 -10.96 -16.13 12.20
N LEU A 142 -11.93 -15.95 13.10
CA LEU A 142 -13.32 -16.32 12.84
C LEU A 142 -13.88 -15.53 11.65
N GLY A 143 -13.65 -14.22 11.61
CA GLY A 143 -14.00 -13.37 10.47
C GLY A 143 -13.39 -13.88 9.16
N ARG A 144 -12.08 -14.19 9.19
CA ARG A 144 -11.37 -14.76 8.04
C ARG A 144 -11.96 -16.09 7.56
N ARG A 145 -12.33 -17.00 8.46
CA ARG A 145 -12.92 -18.30 8.10
C ARG A 145 -14.30 -18.14 7.46
N ARG A 146 -15.08 -17.16 7.92
CA ARG A 146 -16.42 -16.86 7.41
C ARG A 146 -16.39 -16.18 6.05
N THR A 147 -15.43 -15.28 5.84
CA THR A 147 -15.30 -14.53 4.59
C THR A 147 -14.56 -15.35 3.53
N ARG A 148 -13.68 -16.29 3.89
CA ARG A 148 -13.03 -17.18 2.91
C ARG A 148 -14.06 -17.84 1.98
N PRO A 149 -14.04 -17.52 0.66
CA PRO A 149 -14.92 -18.20 -0.27
C PRO A 149 -14.60 -19.70 -0.26
N HIS A 150 -15.64 -20.51 -0.23
CA HIS A 150 -15.58 -21.98 -0.22
C HIS A 150 -15.18 -22.50 -1.62
N SER A 151 -14.05 -22.07 -2.19
CA SER A 151 -13.58 -22.57 -3.48
C SER A 151 -12.81 -23.89 -3.31
N ARG A 152 -13.57 -24.98 -3.09
CA ARG A 152 -13.12 -26.32 -3.45
C ARG A 152 -12.99 -26.37 -4.98
N THR A 153 -11.76 -26.61 -5.46
CA THR A 153 -11.42 -27.19 -6.78
C THR A 153 -12.15 -26.63 -8.01
N THR A 154 -11.49 -25.72 -8.72
CA THR A 154 -11.51 -25.76 -10.20
C THR A 154 -10.21 -25.16 -10.72
N LYS A 155 -9.47 -25.98 -11.49
CA LYS A 155 -8.31 -25.61 -12.32
C LYS A 155 -8.54 -24.24 -12.97
N GLN A 156 -7.68 -23.29 -12.63
CA GLN A 156 -7.59 -22.00 -13.30
C GLN A 156 -6.96 -22.20 -14.68
N ARG A 157 -7.81 -22.54 -15.66
CA ARG A 157 -7.50 -22.47 -17.10
C ARG A 157 -8.31 -21.31 -17.70
N ASP A 158 -7.57 -20.42 -18.35
CA ASP A 158 -7.95 -19.47 -19.40
C ASP A 158 -8.93 -18.33 -19.08
N GLY A 159 -8.49 -17.10 -19.40
CA GLY A 159 -9.37 -15.94 -19.58
C GLY A 159 -9.44 -14.96 -18.39
N TRP A 160 -8.32 -14.38 -17.98
CA TRP A 160 -8.27 -13.33 -16.95
C TRP A 160 -8.62 -11.94 -17.54
N LYS A 161 -9.84 -11.78 -18.05
CA LYS A 161 -10.43 -10.47 -18.39
C LYS A 161 -11.83 -10.40 -17.78
N GLY A 162 -11.95 -9.82 -16.58
CA GLY A 162 -13.28 -9.53 -15.99
C GLY A 162 -13.49 -9.90 -14.52
N LYS A 163 -12.46 -10.29 -13.76
CA LYS A 163 -12.58 -10.62 -12.31
C LYS A 163 -11.93 -9.62 -11.34
N SER A 164 -11.23 -8.57 -11.81
CA SER A 164 -10.54 -7.62 -10.92
C SER A 164 -11.51 -6.71 -10.15
N ARG A 165 -12.59 -6.21 -10.78
CA ARG A 165 -13.61 -5.38 -10.11
C ARG A 165 -14.23 -6.08 -8.91
N ARG A 166 -14.66 -7.34 -9.08
CA ARG A 166 -15.38 -8.07 -8.02
C ARG A 166 -14.53 -8.48 -6.82
N HIS A 167 -13.21 -8.69 -6.95
CA HIS A 167 -12.38 -9.09 -5.80
C HIS A 167 -11.92 -7.90 -4.96
N ALA A 168 -11.56 -6.78 -5.59
CA ALA A 168 -11.21 -5.55 -4.88
C ALA A 168 -12.46 -4.91 -4.24
N GLU A 169 -13.58 -4.84 -4.96
CA GLU A 169 -14.87 -4.41 -4.41
C GLU A 169 -15.26 -5.30 -3.22
N TRP A 170 -15.11 -6.63 -3.30
CA TRP A 170 -15.47 -7.53 -2.19
C TRP A 170 -14.58 -7.38 -0.93
N ALA A 171 -13.28 -7.07 -1.08
CA ALA A 171 -12.39 -6.83 0.06
C ALA A 171 -12.70 -5.50 0.77
N PHE A 172 -12.96 -4.43 0.01
CA PHE A 172 -13.34 -3.13 0.57
C PHE A 172 -14.78 -3.12 1.11
N THR A 173 -15.73 -3.71 0.39
CA THR A 173 -17.13 -3.83 0.85
C THR A 173 -17.24 -4.68 2.10
N ASN A 174 -16.44 -5.75 2.28
CA ASN A 174 -16.48 -6.52 3.53
C ASN A 174 -15.84 -5.80 4.72
N ILE A 175 -14.82 -4.98 4.50
CA ILE A 175 -14.26 -4.14 5.57
C ILE A 175 -15.30 -3.07 5.95
N GLU A 176 -15.91 -2.36 5.00
CA GLU A 176 -16.99 -1.40 5.29
C GLU A 176 -18.23 -2.05 5.91
N MET A 177 -18.61 -3.25 5.47
CA MET A 177 -19.75 -4.00 6.03
C MET A 177 -19.46 -4.45 7.47
N LEU A 178 -18.25 -4.93 7.77
CA LEU A 178 -17.81 -5.27 9.13
C LEU A 178 -17.76 -4.03 10.04
N LEU A 179 -17.37 -2.87 9.51
CA LEU A 179 -17.33 -1.61 10.25
C LEU A 179 -18.74 -1.02 10.47
N THR A 180 -19.63 -1.17 9.50
CA THR A 180 -21.03 -0.70 9.59
C THR A 180 -21.88 -1.58 10.50
N GLU A 181 -21.70 -2.91 10.48
CA GLU A 181 -22.38 -3.83 11.38
C GLU A 181 -21.93 -3.64 12.85
N PHE A 182 -20.64 -3.35 13.09
CA PHE A 182 -20.15 -3.03 14.43
C PHE A 182 -20.63 -1.65 14.92
N GLY A 183 -20.70 -0.64 14.04
CA GLY A 183 -21.25 0.68 14.37
C GLY A 183 -22.75 0.66 14.71
N ARG A 184 -23.52 -0.28 14.14
CA ARG A 184 -24.93 -0.48 14.53
C ARG A 184 -25.09 -1.19 15.87
N SER A 185 -24.18 -2.11 16.21
CA SER A 185 -24.17 -2.87 17.47
C SER A 185 -23.91 -1.99 18.71
N SER A 186 -23.13 -0.90 18.56
CA SER A 186 -22.91 0.09 19.64
C SER A 186 -24.10 1.04 19.84
N SER A 187 -24.89 1.33 18.79
CA SER A 187 -26.08 2.19 18.87
C SER A 187 -27.30 1.53 19.51
N LEU A 188 -27.42 0.20 19.46
CA LEU A 188 -28.56 -0.55 19.99
C LEU A 188 -28.50 -0.81 21.51
N ARG A 189 -27.45 -0.34 22.20
CA ARG A 189 -27.29 -0.50 23.66
C ARG A 189 -27.55 0.77 24.46
N ALA A 190 -27.98 1.86 23.79
CA ALA A 190 -28.17 3.17 24.40
C ALA A 190 -29.64 3.65 24.38
N THR A 191 -30.63 2.79 24.66
CA THR A 191 -31.99 3.25 25.02
C THR A 191 -32.64 2.28 26.00
N ARG A 192 -32.49 2.58 27.30
CA ARG A 192 -33.44 2.32 28.41
C ARG A 192 -32.74 2.67 29.73
N ARG A 193 -32.85 3.91 30.17
CA ARG A 193 -32.80 4.26 31.60
C ARG A 193 -34.22 4.68 32.00
N PRO A 194 -34.81 4.11 33.06
CA PRO A 194 -36.11 4.55 33.54
C PRO A 194 -35.97 5.88 34.29
N SER A 195 -36.90 6.79 34.04
CA SER A 195 -37.13 8.00 34.83
C SER A 195 -37.55 7.61 36.23
N ILE A 196 -36.85 8.11 37.25
CA ILE A 196 -37.29 8.06 38.64
C ILE A 196 -37.56 9.51 39.07
N GLN A 197 -38.72 9.69 39.71
CA GLN A 197 -39.29 10.93 40.24
C GLN A 197 -38.45 11.56 41.34
#